data_AF-A0A6J4T894-F1
#
_entry.id   AF-A0A6J4T894-F1
#
_cell.length_a   1.000
_cell.length_b   1.000
_cell.length_c   1.000
_cell.angle_alpha   90.00
_cell.angle_beta   90.00
_cell.angle_gamma   90.00
#
_symmetry.space_group_name_H-M   'P 1'
#
loop_
_entity.id
_entity.type
_entity.pdbx_description
1 polymer ?
#
loop_
_entity_poly.entity_id
_entity_poly.type
_entity_poly.pdbx_seq_one_letter_code
_entity_poly.pdbx_strand_id
1 'polypeptide(L)' 'MVAVDPPRRAATAYRSARDIRVLHADEPLDLGDVVPGWSPPVGAFFG' A
#
# COMPACT_ATOMS: atom_id res chain seq x y z
N MET A 1 2.38 -5.31 7.29
CA MET A 1 2.25 -6.29 6.18
C MET A 1 1.41 -5.65 5.08
N VAL A 2 1.71 -5.91 3.81
CA VAL A 2 0.92 -5.40 2.66
C VAL A 2 0.48 -6.58 1.80
N ALA A 3 -0.81 -6.65 1.48
CA ALA A 3 -1.37 -7.59 0.51
C ALA A 3 -1.80 -6.81 -0.73
N VAL A 4 -1.46 -7.31 -1.92
CA VAL A 4 -1.82 -6.67 -3.20
C VAL A 4 -2.92 -7.46 -3.91
N ASP A 5 -3.86 -6.74 -4.52
CA ASP A 5 -4.94 -7.27 -5.36
C ASP A 5 -4.78 -6.71 -6.78
N PRO A 6 -4.06 -7.43 -7.67
CA PRO A 6 -3.81 -6.96 -9.04
C PRO A 6 -5.08 -6.76 -9.88
N PRO A 7 -6.09 -7.65 -9.86
CA PRO A 7 -7.35 -7.43 -10.57
C PRO A 7 -8.06 -6.13 -10.20
N ARG A 8 -8.01 -5.73 -8.91
CA ARG A 8 -8.63 -4.49 -8.43
C ARG A 8 -7.69 -3.29 -8.43
N ARG A 9 -6.41 -3.46 -8.79
CA ARG A 9 -5.36 -2.45 -8.69
C ARG A 9 -5.35 -1.75 -7.32
N ALA A 10 -5.45 -2.55 -6.26
CA ALA A 10 -5.54 -2.07 -4.89
C ALA A 10 -4.58 -2.83 -3.97
N ALA A 11 -4.22 -2.22 -2.85
CA ALA A 11 -3.42 -2.83 -1.80
C ALA A 11 -4.12 -2.71 -0.45
N THR A 12 -3.99 -3.73 0.40
CA THR A 12 -4.43 -3.67 1.80
C THR A 12 -3.20 -3.58 2.71
N ALA A 13 -3.09 -2.47 3.43
CA ALA A 13 -2.06 -2.23 4.42
C ALA A 13 -2.56 -2.66 5.81
N TYR A 14 -1.83 -3.56 6.45
CA TYR A 14 -2.06 -4.01 7.83
C TYR A 14 -0.95 -3.44 8.71
N ARG A 15 -1.26 -2.38 9.46
CA ARG A 15 -0.34 -1.77 10.45
C ARG A 15 -0.60 -2.29 11.86
N SER A 16 -1.86 -2.52 12.23
CA SER A 16 -2.25 -3.16 13.48
C SER A 16 -3.59 -3.85 13.33
N ALA A 17 -4.04 -4.59 14.35
CA ALA A 17 -5.37 -5.21 14.36
C ALA A 17 -6.53 -4.19 14.25
N ARG A 18 -6.27 -2.90 14.52
CA ARG A 18 -7.24 -1.80 14.42
C ARG A 18 -6.97 -0.83 13.28
N ASP A 19 -5.86 -1.02 12.57
CA ASP A 19 -5.43 -0.16 11.46
C ASP A 19 -5.17 -1.02 10.23
N ILE A 20 -6.26 -1.25 9.51
CA ILE A 20 -6.32 -1.99 8.26
C ILE A 20 -6.93 -1.04 7.22
N ARG A 21 -6.17 -0.72 6.17
CA ARG A 21 -6.59 0.23 5.15
C ARG A 21 -6.50 -0.39 3.77
N VAL A 22 -7.54 -0.22 2.99
CA VAL A 22 -7.50 -0.47 1.54
C VAL A 22 -7.04 0.82 0.88
N LEU A 23 -6.04 0.72 0.01
CA LEU A 23 -5.44 1.81 -0.74
C LEU A 23 -5.63 1.53 -2.23
N HIS A 24 -6.08 2.54 -2.96
CA HIS A 24 -6.28 2.50 -4.40
C HIS A 24 -5.06 3.06 -5.15
N ALA A 25 -5.02 2.88 -6.48
CA ALA A 25 -3.82 3.07 -7.30
C ALA A 25 -3.16 4.47 -7.19
N ASP A 26 -3.92 5.51 -6.91
CA ASP A 26 -3.46 6.88 -6.73
C ASP A 26 -3.03 7.20 -5.29
N GLU A 27 -3.39 6.35 -4.33
CA GLU A 27 -3.04 6.55 -2.93
C GLU A 27 -1.59 6.13 -2.65
N PRO A 28 -0.88 6.88 -1.78
CA PRO A 28 0.46 6.54 -1.37
C PRO A 28 0.46 5.33 -0.43
N LEU A 29 1.35 4.38 -0.69
CA LEU A 29 1.69 3.32 0.26
C LEU A 29 2.90 3.78 1.08
N ASP A 30 2.65 4.26 2.29
CA ASP A 30 3.73 4.66 3.20
C ASP A 30 4.48 3.44 3.74
N LEU A 31 5.74 3.32 3.30
CA LEU A 31 6.70 2.31 3.71
C LEU A 31 7.94 2.96 4.34
N GLY A 32 7.80 4.19 4.85
CA GLY A 32 8.86 4.96 5.51
C GLY A 32 9.53 4.21 6.66
N ASP A 33 8.78 3.33 7.32
CA ASP A 33 9.27 2.48 8.42
C ASP A 33 10.25 1.38 7.94
N VAL A 34 10.21 1.01 6.66
CA VAL A 34 11.09 -0.02 6.05
C VAL A 34 12.20 0.65 5.25
N VAL A 35 11.85 1.65 4.42
CA VAL A 35 12.77 2.45 3.63
C VAL A 35 12.46 3.93 3.91
N PRO A 36 13.34 4.65 4.62
CA PRO A 36 13.09 6.04 4.99
C PRO A 36 12.72 6.92 3.80
N GLY A 37 11.60 7.63 3.91
CA GLY A 37 11.10 8.55 2.88
C GLY A 37 10.46 7.86 1.66
N TRP A 38 10.30 6.54 1.68
CA TRP A 38 9.68 5.83 0.57
C TRP A 38 8.16 5.75 0.71
N SER A 39 7.45 6.41 -0.21
CA SER A 39 5.98 6.44 -0.24
C SER A 39 5.47 6.44 -1.69
N PRO A 40 5.69 5.35 -2.46
CA PRO A 40 5.23 5.27 -3.84
C PRO A 40 3.69 5.23 -3.91
N PRO A 41 3.08 5.69 -5.02
CA PRO A 41 1.68 5.41 -5.28
C PRO A 41 1.48 3.90 -5.47
N VAL A 42 0.37 3.37 -4.97
CA VAL A 42 0.02 1.94 -5.06
C VAL A 42 -0.03 1.45 -6.53
N GLY A 43 -0.37 2.33 -7.46
CA GLY A 43 -0.36 2.07 -8.89
C GLY A 43 1.00 1.65 -9.45
N ALA A 44 2.10 2.06 -8.82
CA ALA A 44 3.46 1.72 -9.26
C ALA A 44 3.75 0.21 -9.17
N PHE A 45 2.95 -0.56 -8.40
CA PHE A 45 3.11 -2.01 -8.25
C PHE A 45 2.38 -2.82 -9.33
N PHE A 46 1.55 -2.19 -10.18
CA PHE A 46 0.65 -2.93 -11.07
C PHE A 46 1.02 -2.94 -12.56
N GLY A 47 2.03 -2.18 -12.98
CA GLY A 47 2.48 -2.16 -14.38
C GLY A 47 1.50 -1.52 -15.36
#